data_AF-A0A961UV66-F1
#
_entry.id   AF-A0A961UV66-F1
#
_cell.length_a   1.000
_cell.length_b   1.000
_cell.length_c   1.000
_cell.angle_alpha   90.00
_cell.angle_beta   90.00
_cell.angle_gamma   90.00
#
_symmetry.space_group_name_H-M   'P 1'
#
loop_
_entity.id
_entity.type
_entity.pdbx_description
1 polymer ?
#
loop_
_entity_poly.entity_id
_entity_poly.type
_entity_poly.pdbx_seq_one_letter_code
_entity_poly.pdbx_strand_id
1 'polypeptide(L)'
;RIDCSGLVQTSLHAAGIPAPRDSDMQMAELGASLPVSDIDERLMRGDLVFWPGHVGIMSDSIMMVHANAHHMAVVIEPLPDAMRRISRSGSNVVAVKRIGRLAA
;
A
#
# COMPACT_ATOMS: atom_id res chain seq x y z
N ARG A 1 -14.89 11.47 -2.64
CA ARG A 1 -13.44 11.67 -2.79
C ARG A 1 -12.76 10.53 -2.07
N ILE A 2 -11.79 9.87 -2.69
CA ILE A 2 -11.08 8.72 -2.11
C ILE A 2 -9.68 9.15 -1.67
N ASP A 3 -9.25 8.72 -0.47
CA ASP A 3 -7.89 8.89 0.05
C ASP A 3 -7.15 7.55 0.06
N CYS A 4 -5.92 7.52 0.56
CA CYS A 4 -5.05 6.35 0.46
C CYS A 4 -5.66 5.11 1.13
N SER A 5 -6.06 5.21 2.39
CA SER A 5 -6.66 4.10 3.13
C SER A 5 -8.09 3.79 2.65
N GLY A 6 -8.84 4.78 2.15
CA GLY A 6 -10.15 4.56 1.53
C GLY A 6 -10.06 3.78 0.21
N LEU A 7 -8.98 3.98 -0.56
CA LEU A 7 -8.69 3.19 -1.76
C LEU A 7 -8.45 1.72 -1.40
N VAL A 8 -7.63 1.46 -0.36
CA VAL A 8 -7.39 0.10 0.14
C VAL A 8 -8.68 -0.54 0.63
N GLN A 9 -9.44 0.16 1.48
CA GLN A 9 -10.70 -0.35 2.03
C GLN A 9 -11.69 -0.72 0.91
N THR A 10 -11.90 0.18 -0.04
CA THR A 10 -12.83 -0.06 -1.16
C THR A 10 -12.39 -1.26 -2.00
N SER A 11 -11.08 -1.37 -2.28
CA SER A 11 -10.51 -2.46 -3.07
C SER A 11 -10.67 -3.81 -2.38
N LEU A 12 -10.41 -3.87 -1.06
CA LEU A 12 -10.54 -5.10 -0.28
C LEU A 12 -12.01 -5.48 -0.08
N HIS A 13 -12.89 -4.53 0.20
CA HIS A 13 -14.34 -4.77 0.30
C HIS A 13 -14.91 -5.33 -1.00
N ALA A 14 -14.49 -4.80 -2.16
CA ALA A 14 -14.90 -5.32 -3.47
C ALA A 14 -14.45 -6.78 -3.68
N ALA A 15 -13.40 -7.21 -2.98
CA ALA A 15 -12.89 -8.57 -3.01
C ALA A 15 -13.37 -9.43 -1.82
N GLY A 16 -14.38 -8.97 -1.07
CA GLY A 16 -14.96 -9.70 0.07
C GLY A 16 -14.08 -9.73 1.32
N ILE A 17 -13.04 -8.90 1.40
CA ILE A 17 -12.13 -8.82 2.55
C ILE A 17 -12.49 -7.59 3.39
N PRO A 18 -12.89 -7.74 4.66
CA PRO A 18 -13.14 -6.60 5.53
C PRO A 18 -11.84 -5.86 5.82
N ALA A 19 -11.90 -4.52 5.81
CA ALA A 19 -10.73 -3.68 6.09
C ALA A 19 -11.11 -2.45 6.92
N PRO A 20 -10.30 -2.10 7.94
CA PRO A 20 -10.51 -0.88 8.71
C PRO A 20 -10.28 0.37 7.83
N ARG A 21 -10.80 1.51 8.28
CA ARG A 21 -10.81 2.75 7.48
C ARG A 21 -9.46 3.46 7.44
N ASP A 22 -8.69 3.38 8.51
CA ASP A 22 -7.49 4.19 8.72
C ASP A 22 -6.20 3.38 8.50
N SER A 23 -5.16 4.02 7.96
CA SER A 23 -3.95 3.33 7.50
C SER A 23 -3.16 2.67 8.64
N ASP A 24 -3.22 3.23 9.84
CA ASP A 24 -2.58 2.67 11.05
C ASP A 24 -3.27 1.38 11.50
N MET A 25 -4.61 1.36 11.53
CA MET A 25 -5.40 0.15 11.78
C MET A 25 -5.20 -0.88 10.67
N GLN A 26 -5.19 -0.45 9.41
CA GLN A 26 -4.89 -1.33 8.28
C GLN A 26 -3.51 -1.98 8.42
N MET A 27 -2.50 -1.22 8.82
CA MET A 27 -1.15 -1.72 9.08
C MET A 27 -1.13 -2.70 10.27
N ALA A 28 -1.91 -2.45 11.32
CA ALA A 28 -1.95 -3.31 12.50
C ALA A 28 -2.66 -4.65 12.22
N GLU A 29 -3.78 -4.61 11.49
CA GLU A 29 -4.75 -5.70 11.43
C GLU A 29 -4.73 -6.50 10.12
N LEU A 30 -4.34 -5.88 9.00
CA LEU A 30 -4.40 -6.55 7.70
C LEU A 30 -3.16 -7.39 7.40
N GLY A 31 -3.42 -8.59 6.88
CA GLY A 31 -2.43 -9.43 6.23
C GLY A 31 -1.28 -9.90 7.11
N ALA A 32 -0.35 -10.63 6.49
CA ALA A 32 0.89 -11.05 7.11
C ALA A 32 2.00 -10.01 6.89
N SER A 33 2.80 -9.72 7.91
CA SER A 33 3.94 -8.81 7.80
C SER A 33 5.07 -9.43 6.96
N LEU A 34 5.63 -8.65 6.03
CA LEU A 34 6.83 -9.01 5.28
C LEU A 34 8.03 -8.17 5.78
N PRO A 35 9.26 -8.72 5.73
CA PRO A 35 10.46 -7.95 6.02
C PRO A 35 10.61 -6.76 5.05
N VAL A 36 10.92 -5.59 5.59
CA VAL A 36 11.13 -4.35 4.80
C VAL A 36 12.53 -4.31 4.17
N SER A 37 13.49 -5.09 4.67
CA SER A 37 14.89 -5.07 4.23
C SER A 37 15.09 -5.42 2.75
N ASP A 38 14.20 -6.21 2.16
CA ASP A 38 14.30 -6.73 0.78
C ASP A 38 13.02 -6.41 -0.03
N ILE A 39 12.46 -5.22 0.18
CA ILE A 39 11.15 -4.87 -0.39
C ILE A 39 11.12 -5.04 -1.91
N ASP A 40 12.17 -4.66 -2.63
CA ASP A 40 12.18 -4.68 -4.10
C ASP A 40 12.17 -6.11 -4.70
N GLU A 41 12.53 -7.14 -3.94
CA GLU A 41 12.70 -8.51 -4.46
C GLU A 41 11.49 -9.42 -4.23
N ARG A 42 10.59 -9.04 -3.32
CA ARG A 42 9.56 -9.96 -2.79
C ARG A 42 8.13 -9.51 -3.05
N LEU A 43 7.94 -8.29 -3.56
CA LEU A 43 6.61 -7.72 -3.74
C LEU A 43 5.82 -8.42 -4.83
N MET A 44 4.54 -8.59 -4.55
CA MET A 44 3.56 -9.20 -5.42
C MET A 44 2.32 -8.33 -5.49
N ARG A 45 1.54 -8.52 -6.56
CA ARG A 45 0.22 -7.90 -6.68
C ARG A 45 -0.62 -8.15 -5.42
N GLY A 46 -1.19 -7.08 -4.88
CA GLY A 46 -2.04 -7.10 -3.70
C GLY A 46 -1.28 -6.88 -2.38
N ASP A 47 0.05 -6.82 -2.39
CA ASP A 47 0.81 -6.38 -1.21
C ASP A 47 0.51 -4.90 -0.91
N LEU A 48 0.41 -4.57 0.37
CA LEU A 48 0.21 -3.21 0.86
C LEU A 48 1.53 -2.66 1.39
N VAL A 49 1.87 -1.44 1.00
CA VAL A 49 3.10 -0.74 1.43
C VAL A 49 2.72 0.48 2.24
N PHE A 50 3.27 0.60 3.45
CA PHE A 50 2.89 1.62 4.43
C PHE A 50 4.04 2.60 4.72
N TRP A 51 3.68 3.87 4.84
CA TRP A 51 4.46 4.97 5.40
C TRP A 51 3.67 5.56 6.58
N PRO A 52 4.28 6.41 7.42
CA PRO A 52 3.53 7.15 8.43
C PRO A 52 2.35 7.92 7.79
N GLY A 53 1.12 7.52 8.12
CA GLY A 53 -0.11 8.13 7.60
C GLY A 53 -0.42 7.90 6.12
N HIS A 54 0.24 6.95 5.44
CA HIS A 54 0.00 6.68 4.01
C HIS A 54 0.12 5.19 3.67
N VAL A 55 -0.66 4.75 2.68
CA VAL A 55 -0.67 3.36 2.19
C VAL A 55 -0.86 3.30 0.67
N GLY A 56 -0.24 2.31 0.03
CA GLY A 56 -0.47 1.96 -1.38
C GLY A 56 -0.64 0.46 -1.58
N ILE A 57 -1.19 0.07 -2.74
CA ILE A 57 -1.40 -1.33 -3.15
C ILE A 57 -0.46 -1.62 -4.32
N MET A 58 0.30 -2.70 -4.24
CA MET A 58 1.09 -3.19 -5.37
C MET A 58 0.15 -3.77 -6.44
N SER A 59 0.25 -3.25 -7.67
CA SER A 59 -0.46 -3.77 -8.85
C SER A 59 0.30 -4.94 -9.49
N ASP A 60 1.61 -4.95 -9.34
CA ASP A 60 2.53 -6.02 -9.74
C ASP A 60 3.81 -5.93 -8.87
N SER A 61 4.92 -6.53 -9.29
CA SER A 61 6.17 -6.52 -8.51
C SER A 61 6.88 -5.16 -8.47
N ILE A 62 6.46 -4.19 -9.29
CA ILE A 62 7.14 -2.88 -9.46
C ILE A 62 6.15 -1.73 -9.29
N MET A 63 4.96 -1.83 -9.86
CA MET A 63 3.99 -0.75 -9.94
C MET A 63 3.08 -0.72 -8.71
N MET A 64 2.90 0.45 -8.14
CA MET A 64 2.03 0.71 -7.00
C MET A 64 0.89 1.64 -7.42
N VAL A 65 -0.35 1.29 -7.03
CA VAL A 65 -1.50 2.19 -7.10
C VAL A 65 -1.76 2.82 -5.72
N HIS A 66 -1.93 4.14 -5.69
CA HIS A 66 -2.24 4.87 -4.46
C HIS A 66 -2.91 6.21 -4.74
N ALA A 67 -3.81 6.63 -3.84
CA ALA A 67 -4.27 8.02 -3.78
C ALA A 67 -3.24 8.84 -2.99
N ASN A 68 -2.72 9.93 -3.55
CA ASN A 68 -1.62 10.66 -2.90
C ASN A 68 -1.78 12.19 -2.98
N ALA A 69 -1.13 12.87 -2.03
CA ALA A 69 -1.12 14.34 -1.95
C ALA A 69 -0.15 15.01 -2.95
N HIS A 70 0.75 14.25 -3.59
CA HIS A 70 1.69 14.82 -4.55
C HIS A 70 1.00 15.17 -5.87
N HIS A 71 0.23 14.24 -6.41
CA HIS A 71 -0.54 14.39 -7.64
C HIS A 71 -1.98 14.84 -7.39
N MET A 72 -2.42 14.83 -6.12
CA MET A 72 -3.81 15.08 -5.73
C MET A 72 -4.82 14.16 -6.44
N ALA A 73 -4.36 12.95 -6.79
CA ALA A 73 -5.08 11.97 -7.59
C ALA A 73 -4.70 10.54 -7.19
N VAL A 74 -5.46 9.56 -7.71
CA VAL A 74 -5.05 8.15 -7.73
C VAL A 74 -4.14 7.95 -8.93
N VAL A 75 -2.93 7.45 -8.70
CA VAL A 75 -1.96 7.17 -9.77
C VAL A 75 -1.41 5.77 -9.63
N ILE A 76 -0.88 5.25 -10.74
CA ILE A 76 -0.06 4.05 -10.79
C ILE A 76 1.35 4.50 -11.14
N GLU A 77 2.33 4.20 -10.30
CA GLU A 77 3.73 4.58 -10.52
C GLU A 77 4.69 3.53 -9.94
N PRO A 78 5.96 3.48 -10.39
CA PRO A 78 6.95 2.57 -9.82
C PRO A 78 7.17 2.85 -8.32
N LEU A 79 7.09 1.81 -7.48
CA LEU A 79 7.34 1.94 -6.05
C LEU A 79 8.72 2.57 -5.75
N PRO A 80 9.82 2.21 -6.44
CA PRO A 80 11.13 2.84 -6.18
C PRO A 80 11.11 4.36 -6.37
N ASP A 81 10.33 4.86 -7.33
CA ASP A 81 10.24 6.29 -7.64
C ASP A 81 9.44 7.01 -6.54
N ALA A 82 8.32 6.43 -6.12
CA ALA A 82 7.53 6.91 -5.00
C ALA A 82 8.35 6.92 -3.69
N MET A 83 9.09 5.84 -3.40
CA MET A 83 9.98 5.76 -2.23
C MET A 83 11.04 6.85 -2.25
N ARG A 84 11.73 7.05 -3.38
CA ARG A 84 12.73 8.13 -3.52
C ARG A 84 12.13 9.53 -3.35
N ARG A 85 10.90 9.74 -3.81
CA ARG A 85 10.21 11.03 -3.64
C ARG A 85 9.75 11.26 -2.19
N ILE A 86 9.15 10.25 -1.55
CA ILE A 86 8.61 10.34 -0.19
C ILE A 86 9.75 10.44 0.84
N SER A 87 10.88 9.77 0.61
CA SER A 87 12.05 9.85 1.50
C SER A 87 12.67 11.25 1.55
N ARG A 88 12.61 12.02 0.45
CA ARG A 88 13.00 13.45 0.44
C ARG A 88 12.15 14.32 1.37
N SER A 89 10.95 13.85 1.72
CA SER A 89 10.05 14.49 2.69
C SER A 89 10.23 13.94 4.11
N GLY A 90 11.25 13.10 4.35
CA GLY A 90 11.60 12.55 5.65
C GLY A 90 10.81 11.28 6.06
N SER A 91 10.05 10.67 5.15
CA SER A 91 9.25 9.48 5.44
C SER A 91 9.76 8.26 4.68
N ASN A 92 9.89 7.13 5.39
CA ASN A 92 10.31 5.84 4.83
C ASN A 92 9.21 4.80 4.99
N VAL A 93 9.32 3.70 4.25
CA VAL A 93 8.42 2.56 4.42
C VAL A 93 8.59 2.00 5.84
N VAL A 94 7.48 1.82 6.54
CA VAL A 94 7.44 1.30 7.92
C VAL A 94 6.89 -0.12 8.01
N ALA A 95 6.10 -0.55 7.03
CA ALA A 95 5.58 -1.91 6.98
C ALA A 95 5.20 -2.31 5.55
N VAL A 96 5.26 -3.62 5.30
CA VAL A 96 4.68 -4.26 4.13
C VAL A 96 3.77 -5.38 4.60
N LYS A 97 2.54 -5.45 4.07
CA LYS A 97 1.56 -6.48 4.41
C LYS A 97 1.14 -7.25 3.18
N ARG A 98 1.13 -8.58 3.29
CA ARG A 98 0.57 -9.47 2.27
C ARG A 98 -0.83 -9.90 2.66
N ILE A 99 -1.79 -9.54 1.82
CA ILE A 99 -3.16 -10.05 1.95
C ILE A 99 -3.16 -11.52 1.52
N GLY A 100 -3.74 -12.40 2.36
CA GLY A 100 -3.86 -13.83 2.05
C GLY A 100 -4.61 -14.04 0.74
N ARG A 101 -4.40 -15.20 0.09
CA ARG A 101 -4.94 -15.50 -1.25
C ARG A 101 -6.41 -15.06 -1.36
N LEU A 102 -6.64 -14.07 -2.23
CA LEU A 102 -7.95 -13.79 -2.78
C LEU A 102 -8.41 -15.09 -3.43
N ALA A 103 -9.48 -15.70 -2.92
CA ALA A 103 -10.11 -16.82 -3.62
C ALA A 103 -10.49 -16.30 -5.02
N ALA A 104 -9.99 -16.98 -6.04
CA ALA A 104 -10.25 -16.65 -7.44
C ALA A 104 -11.74 -16.79 -7.77
#